data_AF-A0A958WR88-F1
#
_entry.id   AF-A0A958WR88-F1
#
_cell.length_a   1.000
_cell.length_b   1.000
_cell.length_c   1.000
_cell.angle_alpha   90.00
_cell.angle_beta   90.00
_cell.angle_gamma   90.00
#
_symmetry.space_group_name_H-M   'P 1'
#
loop_
_entity.id
_entity.type
_entity.pdbx_description
1 polymer ?
#
loop_
_entity_poly.entity_id
_entity_poly.type
_entity_poly.pdbx_seq_one_letter_code
_entity_poly.pdbx_strand_id
1 'polypeptide(L)' 'MNIVAVFVWVFYAYLIVGLLFAAWFVAKGVNTVDGGMKHTSWGVRLLLFPGSVLLWAVLLKKYLKAKSLDN' A
#
# COMPACT_ATOMS: atom_id res chain seq x y z
N MET A 1 -16.61 9.74 25.54
CA MET A 1 -15.50 9.29 24.66
C MET A 1 -14.66 10.52 24.32
N ASN A 2 -13.36 10.50 24.59
CA ASN A 2 -12.50 11.67 24.37
C ASN A 2 -12.23 11.81 22.86
N ILE A 3 -12.34 13.02 22.30
CA ILE A 3 -12.12 13.24 20.86
C ILE A 3 -10.73 12.77 20.41
N VAL A 4 -9.72 12.97 21.24
CA VAL A 4 -8.35 12.49 21.03
C VAL A 4 -8.30 10.97 20.87
N ALA A 5 -9.05 10.23 21.70
CA ALA A 5 -9.09 8.77 21.63
C ALA A 5 -9.71 8.29 20.32
N VAL A 6 -10.75 8.97 19.82
CA VAL A 6 -11.36 8.64 18.52
C VAL A 6 -10.35 8.79 17.39
N PHE A 7 -9.62 9.90 17.34
CA PHE A 7 -8.58 10.12 16.32
C PHE A 7 -7.47 9.05 16.39
N VAL A 8 -7.02 8.69 17.60
CA VAL A 8 -6.01 7.65 17.79
C VAL A 8 -6.51 6.28 17.29
N TRP A 9 -7.75 5.91 17.60
CA TRP A 9 -8.34 4.65 17.13
C TRP A 9 -8.48 4.61 15.61
N VAL A 10 -8.95 5.71 14.99
CA VAL A 10 -9.04 5.82 13.53
C VAL A 10 -7.65 5.73 12.90
N PHE A 11 -6.64 6.36 13.50
CA PHE A 11 -5.26 6.29 13.05
C PHE A 11 -4.70 4.86 13.12
N TYR A 12 -4.93 4.12 14.22
CA TYR A 12 -4.52 2.72 14.32
C TYR A 12 -5.24 1.83 13.31
N ALA A 13 -6.55 2.00 13.13
CA ALA A 13 -7.30 1.28 12.12
C ALA A 13 -6.74 1.54 10.71
N TYR A 14 -6.43 2.80 10.39
CA TYR A 14 -5.79 3.19 9.13
C TYR A 14 -4.44 2.50 8.93
N LEU A 15 -3.59 2.44 9.97
CA LEU A 15 -2.29 1.78 9.90
C LEU A 15 -2.40 0.26 9.73
N ILE A 16 -3.35 -0.39 10.42
CA ILE A 16 -3.58 -1.84 10.29
C ILE A 16 -4.01 -2.18 8.86
N VAL A 17 -4.95 -1.43 8.30
CA VAL A 17 -5.37 -1.61 6.90
C VAL A 17 -4.21 -1.37 5.94
N GLY A 18 -3.42 -0.30 6.18
CA GLY A 18 -2.22 -0.01 5.42
C GLY A 18 -1.19 -1.14 5.48
N LEU A 19 -1.01 -1.78 6.64
CA LEU A 19 -0.09 -2.90 6.84
C LEU A 19 -0.50 -4.13 6.02
N LEU A 20 -1.78 -4.50 6.09
CA LEU A 20 -2.34 -5.61 5.31
C LEU A 20 -2.23 -5.34 3.81
N PHE A 21 -2.57 -4.12 3.38
CA PHE A 21 -2.44 -3.71 1.98
C PHE A 21 -0.98 -3.74 1.53
N ALA A 22 -0.05 -3.18 2.31
CA ALA A 22 1.36 -3.13 1.96
C ALA A 22 1.97 -4.53 1.77
N ALA A 23 1.65 -5.48 2.66
CA ALA A 23 2.12 -6.85 2.52
C ALA A 23 1.67 -7.49 1.19
N TRP A 24 0.39 -7.32 0.83
CA TRP A 24 -0.14 -7.79 -0.45
C TRP A 24 0.42 -7.02 -1.65
N PHE A 25 0.55 -5.70 -1.53
CA PHE A 25 1.01 -4.81 -2.59
C PHE A 25 2.46 -5.08 -2.95
N VAL A 26 3.35 -5.21 -1.96
CA VAL A 26 4.77 -5.50 -2.18
C VAL A 26 4.96 -6.89 -2.81
N ALA A 27 4.13 -7.87 -2.47
CA ALA A 27 4.20 -9.21 -3.04
C ALA A 27 3.73 -9.27 -4.50
N LYS A 28 2.60 -8.62 -4.83
CA LYS A 28 1.94 -8.80 -6.14
C LYS A 28 1.52 -7.48 -6.80
N GLY A 29 0.96 -6.54 -6.04
CA GLY A 29 0.41 -5.30 -6.57
C GLY A 29 1.44 -4.37 -7.23
N VAL A 30 2.68 -4.35 -6.72
CA VAL A 30 3.74 -3.45 -7.19
C VAL A 30 4.10 -3.69 -8.65
N ASN A 31 4.09 -4.96 -9.09
CA ASN A 31 4.39 -5.34 -10.48
C ASN A 31 3.30 -4.90 -11.48
N THR A 32 2.09 -4.64 -11.00
CA THR A 32 0.97 -4.13 -11.82
C THR A 32 1.03 -2.61 -11.96
N VAL A 33 1.49 -1.91 -10.92
CA VAL A 33 1.64 -0.45 -10.93
C VAL A 33 2.92 0.00 -11.63
N ASP A 34 3.99 -0.78 -11.47
CA ASP A 34 5.30 -0.51 -12.04
C ASP A 34 5.89 -1.80 -12.63
N GLY A 35 5.86 -1.90 -13.97
CA GLY A 35 6.43 -3.04 -14.68
C GLY A 35 7.95 -3.18 -14.49
N GLY A 36 8.66 -2.10 -14.13
CA GLY A 36 10.09 -2.11 -13.84
C GLY A 36 10.43 -2.92 -12.58
N MET A 37 9.47 -3.07 -11.66
CA MET A 37 9.64 -3.82 -10.41
C MET A 37 9.62 -5.35 -10.59
N LYS A 38 9.32 -5.85 -11.80
CA LYS A 38 9.36 -7.29 -12.11
C LYS A 38 10.76 -7.88 -12.00
N HIS A 39 11.80 -7.10 -12.33
CA HIS A 39 13.19 -7.55 -12.31
C HIS A 39 13.97 -7.14 -11.05
N THR A 40 13.32 -6.46 -10.11
CA THR A 40 13.98 -5.93 -8.92
C THR A 40 14.04 -6.94 -7.78
N SER A 41 15.13 -6.92 -7.03
CA SER A 41 15.36 -7.80 -5.89
C SER A 41 14.36 -7.56 -4.74
N TRP A 42 14.16 -8.59 -3.92
CA TRP A 42 13.28 -8.55 -2.75
C TRP A 42 13.67 -7.46 -1.72
N GLY A 43 14.95 -7.09 -1.65
CA GLY A 43 15.41 -6.02 -0.76
C GLY A 43 14.82 -4.65 -1.12
N VAL A 44 14.72 -4.32 -2.41
CA VAL A 44 14.11 -3.06 -2.87
C VAL A 44 12.60 -3.06 -2.64
N ARG A 45 11.96 -4.22 -2.80
CA ARG A 45 10.55 -4.42 -2.45
C ARG A 45 10.29 -4.14 -0.96
N LEU A 46 11.22 -4.52 -0.08
CA LEU A 46 11.12 -4.23 1.35
C LEU A 46 11.26 -2.73 1.66
N LEU A 47 12.09 -2.00 0.90
CA LEU A 47 12.18 -0.52 1.04
C LEU A 47 10.86 0.19 0.71
N LEU A 48 10.04 -0.38 -0.18
CA LEU A 48 8.72 0.15 -0.51
C LEU A 48 7.67 -0.13 0.55
N PHE A 49 7.92 -1.09 1.46
CA PHE A 49 6.97 -1.48 2.49
C PHE A 49 6.51 -0.31 3.38
N PRO A 50 7.39 0.46 4.05
CA PRO A 50 6.96 1.57 4.92
C PRO A 50 6.19 2.65 4.15
N GLY A 51 6.63 2.99 2.93
CA GLY A 51 5.90 3.90 2.06
C GLY A 51 4.54 3.36 1.65
N SER A 52 4.44 2.04 1.42
CA SER A 52 3.19 1.37 1.04
C SER A 52 2.18 1.32 2.17
N VAL A 53 2.64 1.20 3.42
CA VAL A 53 1.78 1.26 4.62
C VAL A 53 1.18 2.65 4.76
N LEU A 54 1.99 3.70 4.63
CA LEU A 54 1.52 5.08 4.81
C LEU A 54 0.63 5.56 3.66
N LEU A 55 0.99 5.21 2.42
CA LEU A 55 0.36 5.69 1.19
C LEU A 55 -0.59 4.65 0.57
N TRP A 56 -1.08 3.69 1.36
CA TRP A 56 -1.89 2.57 0.87
C TRP A 56 -3.09 3.03 0.04
N ALA A 57 -3.82 4.06 0.50
CA ALA A 57 -5.00 4.58 -0.19
C ALA A 57 -4.66 5.18 -1.57
N VAL A 58 -3.51 5.84 -1.70
CA VAL A 58 -3.04 6.40 -2.98
C VAL A 58 -2.56 5.29 -3.90
N LEU A 59 -1.81 4.31 -3.37
CA LEU A 59 -1.33 3.16 -4.14
C LEU A 59 -2.47 2.25 -4.60
N LEU A 60 -3.51 2.08 -3.78
CA LEU A 60 -4.72 1.35 -4.15
C LEU A 60 -5.42 2.03 -5.34
N LYS A 61 -5.59 3.36 -5.30
CA LYS A 61 -6.13 4.12 -6.44
C LYS A 61 -5.26 3.95 -7.69
N LYS A 62 -3.94 4.00 -7.54
CA LYS A 62 -2.99 3.82 -8.66
C LYS A 62 -3.07 2.41 -9.24
N TYR A 63 -3.19 1.39 -8.39
CA TYR A 63 -3.39 -0.01 -8.79
C TYR A 63 -4.70 -0.20 -9.56
N LEU A 64 -5.81 0.32 -9.04
CA LEU A 64 -7.11 0.23 -9.72
C LEU A 64 -7.09 0.91 -11.09
N LYS A 65 -6.46 2.08 -11.19
CA LYS A 65 -6.28 2.80 -12.46
C LYS A 65 -5.38 2.03 -13.44
N ALA A 66 -4.29 1.44 -12.97
CA ALA A 66 -3.41 0.63 -13.81
C ALA A 66 -4.17 -0.59 -14.36
N LYS A 67 -4.97 -1.25 -13.51
CA LYS A 67 -5.79 -2.40 -13.90
C LYS A 67 -6.91 -2.04 -14.89
N SER A 68 -7.47 -0.84 -14.84
CA SER A 68 -8.53 -0.42 -15.77
C SER A 68 -8.01 -0.07 -17.17
N LEU A 69 -6.72 0.23 -17.32
CA LEU A 69 -6.11 0.57 -18.62
C LEU A 69 -5.60 -0.66 -19.39
N ASP A 70 -5.60 -1.82 -18.74
CA ASP A 70 -5.18 -3.12 -19.30
C ASP A 70 -6.37 -3.98 -19.78
N ASN A 71 -7.61 -3.51 -19.58
CA ASN A 71 -8.84 -4.11 -20.12
C ASN A 71 -9.37 -3.29 -21.30
#